data_AF-A0A3P6V1B1-F1
#
_entry.id   AF-A0A3P6V1B1-F1
#
_cell.length_a   1.000
_cell.length_b   1.000
_cell.length_c   1.000
_cell.angle_alpha   90.00
_cell.angle_beta   90.00
_cell.angle_gamma   90.00
#
_symmetry.space_group_name_H-M   'P 1'
#
loop_
_entity.id
_entity.type
_entity.pdbx_description
1 polymer ?
#
loop_
_entity_poly.entity_id
_entity_poly.type
_entity_poly.pdbx_seq_one_letter_code
_entity_poly.pdbx_strand_id
1 'polypeptide(L)'
;MPRRCFSRDSFNERFGQMHKINFIVALYGSGGRADHVMGILKTLFIARDLTELPVMLVTESSISWLLKGSHAIRLESEHIGTKCGLIPLGHSSTVSTTGLVWNLGIISTSNEVNDTKITIDCDHPILFTIENRMEISR
;
A
#
# COMPACT_ATOMS: atom_id res chain seq x y z
N MET A 1 31.57 13.23 -42.72
CA MET A 1 31.13 13.88 -41.46
C MET A 1 31.07 12.83 -40.37
N PRO A 2 31.81 12.94 -39.25
CA PRO A 2 31.73 11.95 -38.19
C PRO A 2 30.49 12.22 -37.32
N ARG A 3 29.71 11.17 -37.03
CA ARG A 3 28.62 11.23 -36.05
C ARG A 3 29.26 11.35 -34.66
N ARG A 4 28.98 12.43 -33.92
CA ARG A 4 29.33 12.52 -32.50
C ARG A 4 28.54 11.45 -31.76
N CYS A 5 29.19 10.37 -31.36
CA CYS A 5 28.69 9.51 -30.31
C CYS A 5 28.69 10.34 -29.02
N PHE A 6 27.52 10.65 -28.48
CA PHE A 6 27.42 11.17 -27.12
C PHE A 6 27.96 10.10 -26.18
N SER A 7 29.03 10.41 -25.45
CA SER A 7 29.53 9.52 -24.40
C SER A 7 28.48 9.42 -23.30
N ARG A 8 28.41 8.26 -22.65
CA ARG A 8 27.50 8.00 -21.51
C ARG A 8 27.64 9.07 -20.42
N ASP A 9 28.83 9.65 -20.30
CA ASP A 9 29.17 10.71 -19.36
C ASP A 9 28.44 12.03 -19.67
N SER A 10 28.30 12.38 -20.95
CA SER A 10 27.59 13.60 -21.39
C SER A 10 26.06 13.55 -21.26
N PHE A 11 25.48 12.38 -20.96
CA PHE A 11 24.06 12.22 -20.64
C PHE A 11 23.78 12.53 -19.17
N ASN A 12 24.66 12.10 -18.26
CA ASN A 12 24.50 12.33 -16.82
C ASN A 12 24.75 13.80 -16.42
N GLU A 13 25.49 14.58 -17.22
CA GLU A 13 25.74 16.00 -16.95
C GLU A 13 24.56 16.92 -17.29
N ARG A 14 23.56 16.47 -18.06
CA ARG A 14 22.41 17.30 -18.49
C ARG A 14 21.08 16.97 -17.81
N PHE A 15 20.97 15.83 -17.16
CA PHE A 15 19.77 15.42 -16.43
C PHE A 15 20.12 15.31 -14.95
N GLY A 16 20.00 16.44 -14.24
CA GLY A 16 20.17 16.50 -12.79
C GLY A 16 19.24 15.50 -12.09
N GLN A 17 19.84 14.71 -11.19
CA GLN A 17 19.23 13.74 -10.27
C GLN A 17 18.04 12.91 -10.82
N MET A 18 18.30 11.64 -11.12
CA MET A 18 17.22 10.65 -11.18
C MET A 18 16.57 10.53 -9.79
N HIS A 19 15.35 11.03 -9.65
CA HIS A 19 14.56 10.84 -8.44
C HIS A 19 14.28 9.34 -8.23
N LYS A 20 14.68 8.83 -7.07
CA LYS A 20 14.40 7.44 -6.67
C LYS A 20 12.89 7.30 -6.41
N ILE A 21 12.23 6.40 -7.13
CA ILE A 21 10.82 6.08 -6.89
C ILE A 21 10.74 5.21 -5.64
N ASN A 22 9.91 5.59 -4.67
CA ASN A 22 9.76 4.88 -3.40
C ASN A 22 8.54 3.94 -3.36
N PHE A 23 7.46 4.30 -4.04
CA PHE A 23 6.20 3.56 -4.02
C PHE A 23 5.34 3.91 -5.25
N ILE A 24 4.35 3.09 -5.53
CA ILE A 24 3.36 3.29 -6.61
C ILE A 24 1.99 3.46 -5.96
N VAL A 25 1.27 4.50 -6.37
CA VAL A 25 -0.11 4.74 -5.94
C VAL A 25 -1.04 4.54 -7.13
N ALA A 26 -2.03 3.67 -6.97
CA ALA A 26 -3.09 3.48 -7.93
C ALA A 26 -4.41 4.01 -7.36
N LEU A 27 -5.01 4.97 -8.07
CA LEU A 27 -6.28 5.59 -7.69
C LEU A 27 -7.44 4.86 -8.36
N TYR A 28 -8.49 4.59 -7.60
CA TYR A 28 -9.75 4.08 -8.15
C TYR A 28 -10.95 4.57 -7.32
N GLY A 29 -12.14 4.53 -7.89
CA GLY A 29 -13.38 4.92 -7.18
C GLY A 29 -13.96 3.76 -6.37
N SER A 30 -14.47 4.06 -5.17
CA SER A 30 -15.23 3.08 -4.39
C SER A 30 -16.70 2.99 -4.85
N GLY A 31 -17.43 1.95 -4.42
CA GLY A 31 -18.89 1.84 -4.63
C GLY A 31 -19.35 1.35 -6.01
N GLY A 32 -18.45 0.85 -6.84
CA GLY A 32 -18.79 0.21 -8.12
C GLY A 32 -19.22 -1.26 -7.99
N ARG A 33 -19.10 -2.01 -9.10
CA ARG A 33 -19.37 -3.45 -9.14
C ARG A 33 -18.38 -4.23 -8.25
N ALA A 34 -18.90 -5.17 -7.47
CA ALA A 34 -18.10 -5.97 -6.54
C ALA A 34 -17.00 -6.79 -7.23
N ASP A 35 -17.27 -7.35 -8.41
CA ASP A 35 -16.29 -8.11 -9.18
C ASP A 35 -15.14 -7.23 -9.70
N HIS A 36 -15.41 -5.96 -10.02
CA HIS A 36 -14.35 -5.01 -10.38
C HIS A 36 -13.44 -4.72 -9.18
N VAL A 37 -14.01 -4.55 -7.98
CA VAL A 37 -13.22 -4.35 -6.75
C VAL A 37 -12.32 -5.56 -6.50
N MET A 38 -12.85 -6.78 -6.65
CA MET A 38 -12.03 -8.00 -6.51
C MET A 38 -10.95 -8.09 -7.58
N GLY A 39 -11.23 -7.69 -8.82
CA GLY A 39 -10.25 -7.60 -9.89
C GLY A 39 -9.13 -6.60 -9.57
N ILE A 40 -9.47 -5.44 -9.02
CA ILE A 40 -8.51 -4.43 -8.57
C ILE A 40 -7.66 -4.97 -7.41
N LEU A 41 -8.26 -5.61 -6.41
CA LEU A 41 -7.53 -6.22 -5.30
C LEU A 41 -6.57 -7.32 -5.78
N LYS A 42 -6.96 -8.10 -6.79
CA LYS A 42 -6.08 -9.09 -7.43
C LYS A 42 -4.83 -8.45 -8.05
N THR A 43 -4.91 -7.21 -8.54
CA THR A 43 -3.73 -6.53 -9.10
C THR A 43 -2.62 -6.31 -8.06
N LEU A 44 -2.93 -6.18 -6.77
CA LEU A 44 -1.91 -6.11 -5.71
C LEU A 44 -1.08 -7.38 -5.60
N PHE A 45 -1.70 -8.54 -5.83
CA PHE A 45 -0.97 -9.81 -5.84
C PHE A 45 -0.05 -9.91 -7.06
N ILE A 46 -0.56 -9.53 -8.24
CA ILE A 46 0.22 -9.52 -9.49
C ILE A 46 1.39 -8.53 -9.38
N ALA A 47 1.15 -7.35 -8.80
CA ALA A 47 2.15 -6.30 -8.68
C ALA A 47 3.40 -6.76 -7.90
N ARG A 48 3.26 -7.64 -6.91
CA ARG A 48 4.39 -8.19 -6.15
C ARG A 48 5.36 -9.01 -6.98
N ASP A 49 4.87 -9.63 -8.06
CA ASP A 49 5.71 -10.40 -8.98
C ASP A 49 6.32 -9.50 -10.06
N LEU A 50 5.79 -8.29 -10.24
CA LEU A 50 6.23 -7.32 -11.26
C LEU A 50 7.21 -6.27 -10.72
N THR A 51 7.14 -5.93 -9.44
CA THR A 51 7.97 -4.88 -8.84
C THR A 51 8.21 -5.13 -7.35
N GLU A 52 9.39 -4.75 -6.88
CA GLU A 52 9.74 -4.70 -5.45
C GLU A 52 9.21 -3.45 -4.76
N LEU A 53 8.72 -2.45 -5.53
CA LEU A 53 8.16 -1.24 -4.97
C LEU A 53 6.82 -1.51 -4.30
N PRO A 54 6.55 -0.94 -3.11
CA PRO A 54 5.23 -0.97 -2.50
C PRO A 54 4.17 -0.39 -3.44
N VAL A 55 3.07 -1.12 -3.63
CA VAL A 55 1.91 -0.67 -4.40
C VAL A 55 0.73 -0.47 -3.46
N MET A 56 0.17 0.74 -3.46
CA MET A 56 -0.98 1.13 -2.66
C MET A 56 -2.16 1.45 -3.56
N LEU A 57 -3.32 0.93 -3.20
CA LEU A 57 -4.60 1.34 -3.76
C LEU A 57 -5.19 2.44 -2.89
N VAL A 58 -5.66 3.52 -3.50
CA VAL A 58 -6.25 4.66 -2.79
C VAL A 58 -7.61 4.98 -3.40
N THR A 59 -8.62 5.08 -2.54
CA THR A 59 -9.96 5.59 -2.85
C THR A 59 -10.23 6.87 -2.07
N GLU A 60 -11.41 7.46 -2.26
CA GLU A 60 -11.91 8.57 -1.47
C GLU A 60 -12.05 8.27 0.04
N SER A 61 -12.08 7.00 0.43
CA SER A 61 -12.39 6.56 1.81
C SER A 61 -11.40 5.57 2.39
N SER A 62 -10.50 5.00 1.59
CA SER A 62 -9.57 3.97 2.05
C SER A 62 -8.22 3.99 1.34
N ILE A 63 -7.18 3.62 2.07
CA ILE A 63 -5.85 3.28 1.55
C ILE A 63 -5.63 1.81 1.84
N SER A 64 -5.30 1.01 0.83
CA SER A 64 -5.15 -0.44 0.97
C SER A 64 -3.90 -0.97 0.27
N TRP A 65 -3.20 -1.90 0.90
CA TRP A 65 -2.04 -2.58 0.32
C TRP A 65 -1.83 -3.96 0.92
N LEU A 66 -1.00 -4.76 0.25
CA LEU A 66 -0.78 -6.16 0.60
C LEU A 66 0.49 -6.33 1.44
N LEU A 67 0.36 -6.89 2.64
CA LEU A 67 1.45 -7.17 3.56
C LEU A 67 1.81 -8.66 3.53
N LYS A 68 3.08 -9.01 3.74
CA LYS A 68 3.54 -10.41 3.99
C LYS A 68 4.83 -10.40 4.80
N GLY A 69 4.95 -11.25 5.81
CA GLY A 69 6.05 -11.25 6.76
C GLY A 69 5.87 -10.18 7.84
N SER A 70 6.97 -9.67 8.37
CA SER A 70 6.99 -8.68 9.46
C SER A 70 7.03 -7.25 8.93
N HIS A 71 6.07 -6.44 9.36
CA HIS A 71 5.93 -5.03 9.00
C HIS A 71 5.80 -4.15 10.23
N ALA A 72 6.40 -2.96 10.17
CA ALA A 72 6.21 -1.89 11.13
C ALA A 72 5.70 -0.66 10.39
N ILE A 73 4.45 -0.28 10.65
CA ILE A 73 3.77 0.82 9.96
C ILE A 73 3.66 1.98 10.95
N ARG A 74 4.08 3.16 10.50
CA ARG A 74 4.04 4.40 11.27
C ARG A 74 2.96 5.30 10.67
N LEU A 75 1.97 5.66 11.49
CA LEU A 75 0.79 6.41 11.09
C LEU A 75 0.84 7.79 11.75
N GLU A 76 1.45 8.76 11.06
CA GLU A 76 1.66 10.13 11.57
C GLU A 76 0.96 11.21 10.74
N SER A 77 0.17 10.82 9.75
CA SER A 77 -0.52 11.77 8.89
C SER A 77 -1.89 12.13 9.47
N GLU A 78 -2.19 13.42 9.53
CA GLU A 78 -3.52 13.95 9.88
C GLU A 78 -4.62 13.53 8.89
N HIS A 79 -4.22 13.14 7.67
CA HIS A 79 -5.12 12.70 6.61
C HIS A 79 -5.48 11.20 6.68
N ILE A 80 -4.93 10.48 7.66
CA ILE A 80 -5.22 9.06 7.88
C ILE A 80 -6.15 8.93 9.08
N GLY A 81 -7.25 8.22 8.89
CA GLY A 81 -8.19 7.92 9.94
C GLY A 81 -7.72 6.79 10.85
N THR A 82 -8.43 6.58 11.97
CA THR A 82 -8.06 5.54 12.95
C THR A 82 -8.63 4.17 12.57
N LYS A 83 -9.69 4.12 11.76
CA LYS A 83 -10.37 2.87 11.40
C LYS A 83 -9.55 2.09 10.39
N CYS A 84 -9.33 0.80 10.66
CA CYS A 84 -8.54 -0.07 9.80
C CYS A 84 -9.12 -1.48 9.72
N GLY A 85 -8.52 -2.29 8.86
CA GLY A 85 -8.87 -3.69 8.72
C GLY A 85 -7.71 -4.54 8.20
N LEU A 86 -7.78 -5.82 8.55
CA LEU A 86 -6.87 -6.88 8.15
C LEU A 86 -7.69 -8.02 7.55
N ILE A 87 -7.55 -8.23 6.25
CA ILE A 87 -8.39 -9.14 5.48
C ILE A 87 -7.51 -10.16 4.76
N PRO A 88 -7.46 -11.43 5.22
CA PRO A 88 -6.80 -12.50 4.48
C PRO A 88 -7.52 -12.70 3.13
N LEU A 89 -6.79 -12.51 2.03
CA LEU A 89 -7.31 -12.68 0.68
C LEU A 89 -6.62 -13.88 0.01
N GLY A 90 -7.41 -14.81 -0.52
CA GLY A 90 -6.94 -15.99 -1.25
C GLY A 90 -6.56 -17.19 -0.37
N HIS A 91 -5.92 -16.96 0.77
CA HIS A 91 -5.56 -18.01 1.73
C HIS A 91 -5.80 -17.56 3.18
N SER A 92 -6.03 -18.53 4.07
CA SER A 92 -5.96 -18.27 5.51
C SER A 92 -4.53 -17.83 5.88
N SER A 93 -4.41 -16.88 6.80
CA SER A 93 -3.13 -16.32 7.24
C SER A 93 -3.12 -16.28 8.76
N THR A 94 -2.03 -16.73 9.37
CA THR A 94 -1.78 -16.56 10.80
C THR A 94 -1.18 -15.18 11.00
N VAL A 95 -1.85 -14.32 11.78
CA VAL A 95 -1.45 -12.92 11.95
C VAL A 95 -1.27 -12.58 13.41
N SER A 96 -0.15 -11.92 13.72
CA SER A 96 0.15 -11.32 15.02
C SER A 96 0.28 -9.81 14.85
N THR A 97 -0.39 -9.03 15.70
CA THR A 97 -0.35 -7.57 15.62
C THR A 97 -0.07 -6.91 16.96
N THR A 98 0.45 -5.68 16.90
CA THR A 98 0.51 -4.76 18.05
C THR A 98 0.12 -3.35 17.61
N GLY A 99 -0.29 -2.51 18.55
CA GLY A 99 -0.72 -1.13 18.28
C GLY A 99 -2.14 -0.99 17.73
N LEU A 100 -2.87 -2.08 17.51
CA LEU A 100 -4.30 -2.09 17.21
C LEU A 100 -5.12 -2.27 18.50
N VAL A 101 -6.36 -1.77 18.50
CA VAL A 101 -7.32 -2.00 19.59
C VAL A 101 -7.62 -3.49 19.74
N TRP A 102 -7.86 -4.19 18.62
CA TRP A 102 -8.06 -5.63 18.60
C TRP A 102 -6.91 -6.33 17.88
N ASN A 103 -6.01 -6.94 18.64
CA ASN A 103 -4.90 -7.71 18.09
C ASN A 103 -5.31 -9.16 17.83
N LEU A 104 -5.96 -9.41 16.69
CA LEU A 104 -6.58 -10.69 16.34
C LEU A 104 -6.10 -11.20 14.96
N GLY A 105 -5.91 -12.51 14.85
CA GLY A 105 -5.41 -13.19 13.64
C GLY A 105 -6.48 -13.66 12.64
N ILE A 106 -7.69 -13.08 12.67
CA ILE A 106 -8.81 -13.42 11.78
C ILE A 106 -9.18 -12.22 10.89
N ILE A 107 -10.19 -12.36 10.01
CA ILE A 107 -10.77 -11.23 9.29
C ILE A 107 -11.16 -10.15 10.33
N SER A 108 -10.41 -9.05 10.32
CA SER A 108 -10.58 -7.94 11.23
C SER A 108 -11.09 -6.76 10.42
N THR A 109 -12.39 -6.50 10.50
CA THR A 109 -13.04 -5.32 9.90
C THR A 109 -13.47 -4.37 11.01
N SER A 110 -13.41 -3.07 10.75
CA SER A 110 -13.75 -2.03 11.74
C SER A 110 -12.84 -2.05 12.98
N ASN A 111 -11.59 -2.45 12.80
CA ASN A 111 -10.55 -2.32 13.82
C ASN A 111 -10.15 -0.84 13.94
N GLU A 112 -9.34 -0.55 14.94
CA GLU A 112 -8.88 0.81 15.21
C GLU A 112 -7.42 0.81 15.61
N VAL A 113 -6.70 1.82 15.14
CA VAL A 113 -5.32 2.11 15.50
C VAL A 113 -5.32 2.76 16.88
N ASN A 114 -4.57 2.19 17.82
CA ASN A 114 -4.43 2.69 19.20
C ASN A 114 -3.06 3.32 19.45
N ASP A 115 -2.09 3.09 18.57
CA ASP A 115 -0.72 3.60 18.69
C ASP A 115 -0.26 4.20 17.35
N THR A 116 0.65 5.18 17.41
CA THR A 116 1.35 5.78 16.27
C THR A 116 2.14 4.76 15.44
N LYS A 117 2.52 3.64 16.05
CA LYS A 117 3.24 2.55 15.42
C LYS A 117 2.48 1.25 15.62
N ILE A 118 2.16 0.58 14.51
CA ILE A 118 1.57 -0.75 14.51
C ILE A 118 2.60 -1.75 13.97
N THR A 119 2.62 -2.95 14.53
CA THR A 119 3.38 -4.07 13.94
C THR A 119 2.45 -5.15 13.51
N ILE A 120 2.75 -5.77 12.36
CA ILE A 120 1.94 -6.82 11.75
C ILE A 120 2.89 -7.88 11.24
N ASP A 121 2.77 -9.08 11.75
CA ASP A 121 3.50 -10.26 11.27
C ASP A 121 2.49 -11.28 10.72
N CYS A 122 2.75 -11.78 9.51
CA CYS A 122 1.85 -12.69 8.80
C CYS A 122 2.61 -13.69 7.93
N ASP A 123 2.18 -14.96 7.95
CA ASP A 123 2.78 -16.04 7.16
C ASP A 123 2.39 -15.99 5.67
N HIS A 124 1.15 -15.57 5.40
CA HIS A 124 0.59 -15.41 4.06
C HIS A 124 0.16 -13.96 3.80
N PRO A 125 0.10 -13.54 2.51
CA PRO A 125 -0.31 -12.19 2.17
C PRO A 125 -1.66 -11.79 2.78
N ILE A 126 -1.70 -10.63 3.42
CA ILE A 126 -2.91 -10.06 4.01
C ILE A 126 -3.15 -8.64 3.50
N LEU A 127 -4.40 -8.32 3.16
CA LEU A 127 -4.77 -6.96 2.80
C LEU A 127 -4.88 -6.15 4.09
N PHE A 128 -4.05 -5.12 4.21
CA PHE A 128 -4.25 -4.06 5.20
C PHE A 128 -5.01 -2.92 4.52
N THR A 129 -6.01 -2.39 5.21
CA THR A 129 -6.78 -1.23 4.76
C THR A 129 -6.96 -0.26 5.92
N ILE A 130 -6.91 1.03 5.63
CA ILE A 130 -7.08 2.09 6.62
C ILE A 130 -7.91 3.24 6.05
N GLU A 131 -8.70 3.87 6.91
CA GLU A 131 -9.56 5.01 6.59
C GLU A 131 -8.72 6.14 5.98
N ASN A 132 -9.16 6.61 4.82
CA ASN A 132 -8.61 7.80 4.18
C ASN A 132 -9.49 9.01 4.57
N ARG A 133 -8.92 9.97 5.31
CA ARG A 133 -9.61 11.20 5.74
C ARG A 133 -9.26 12.41 4.89
N MET A 134 -8.85 12.20 3.65
CA MET A 134 -8.56 13.30 2.73
C MET A 134 -9.82 14.17 2.52
N GLU A 135 -9.87 15.30 3.21
CA GLU A 135 -10.86 16.35 2.97
C GLU A 135 -10.47 17.09 1.69
N ILE A 136 -11.08 16.71 0.58
CA ILE A 136 -11.00 17.52 -0.63
C ILE A 136 -11.95 18.69 -0.42
N SER A 137 -11.40 19.86 -0.07
CA SER A 137 -12.15 21.12 -0.02
C SER A 137 -12.87 21.28 -1.35
N ARG A 138 -14.21 21.26 -1.33
CA ARG A 138 -15.05 21.52 -2.50
C ARG A 138 -15.10 23.00 -2.83
#